data_AF-A0A660SQX4-F1
#
_entry.id   AF-A0A660SQX4-F1
#
_cell.length_a   1.000
_cell.length_b   1.000
_cell.length_c   1.000
_cell.angle_alpha   90.00
_cell.angle_beta   90.00
_cell.angle_gamma   90.00
#
_symmetry.space_group_name_H-M   'P 1'
#
loop_
_entity.id
_entity.type
_entity.pdbx_description
1 polymer ?
#
loop_
_entity_poly.entity_id
_entity_poly.type
_entity_poly.pdbx_seq_one_letter_code
_entity_poly.pdbx_strand_id
1 'polypeptide(L)'
;MTSRDKITLALLVLMSVFLFADQRIMLAILPGISKEYNIDAKMLGFIGSAFTLAGALMSMGLSWFTDRISRKMLLIIVVAVGKIPCFLT
;
A
#
# COMPACT_ATOMS: atom_id res chain seq x y z
N MET A 1 7.65 -21.64 19.68
CA MET A 1 7.22 -21.16 18.34
C MET A 1 7.36 -22.31 17.37
N THR A 2 6.25 -22.77 16.80
CA THR A 2 6.27 -23.85 15.82
C THR A 2 6.94 -23.36 14.53
N SER A 3 7.53 -24.26 13.73
CA SER A 3 8.21 -23.87 12.48
C SER A 3 7.27 -23.09 11.52
N ARG A 4 5.96 -23.35 11.57
CA ARG A 4 4.94 -22.61 10.82
C ARG A 4 4.75 -21.17 11.30
N ASP A 5 4.92 -20.89 12.59
CA ASP A 5 4.79 -19.53 13.13
C ASP A 5 5.95 -18.66 12.66
N LYS A 6 7.18 -19.22 12.65
CA LYS A 6 8.36 -18.53 12.12
C LYS A 6 8.22 -18.20 10.63
N ILE A 7 7.70 -19.14 9.83
CA ILE A 7 7.46 -18.92 8.39
C ILE A 7 6.39 -17.84 8.19
N THR A 8 5.28 -17.90 8.93
CA THR A 8 4.20 -16.90 8.83
C THR A 8 4.70 -15.51 9.20
N LEU A 9 5.50 -15.41 10.27
CA LEU A 9 6.06 -14.15 10.75
C LEU A 9 7.08 -13.59 9.75
N ALA A 10 7.93 -14.44 9.17
CA ALA A 10 8.85 -14.06 8.10
C ALA A 10 8.11 -13.54 6.87
N LEU A 11 7.01 -14.20 6.47
CA LEU A 11 6.18 -13.76 5.35
C LEU A 11 5.53 -12.41 5.63
N LEU A 12 5.02 -12.18 6.85
CA LEU A 12 4.40 -10.92 7.26
C LEU A 12 5.40 -9.76 7.26
N VAL A 13 6.62 -10.01 7.74
CA VAL A 13 7.72 -9.04 7.69
C VAL A 13 8.10 -8.73 6.25
N LEU A 14 8.22 -9.75 5.39
CA LEU A 14 8.50 -9.56 3.97
C LEU A 14 7.43 -8.71 3.28
N MET A 15 6.14 -8.97 3.53
CA MET A 15 5.05 -8.14 3.00
C MET A 15 5.14 -6.69 3.48
N SER A 16 5.50 -6.48 4.75
CA SER A 16 5.67 -5.14 5.31
C SER A 16 6.83 -4.38 4.65
N VAL A 17 7.95 -5.06 4.38
CA VAL A 17 9.09 -4.48 3.67
C VAL A 17 8.68 -4.03 2.25
N PHE A 18 7.94 -4.87 1.51
CA PHE A 18 7.44 -4.49 0.19
C PHE A 18 6.49 -3.30 0.25
N LEU A 19 5.56 -3.27 1.21
CA LEU A 19 4.64 -2.14 1.39
C LEU A 19 5.37 -0.81 1.62
N PHE A 20 6.40 -0.81 2.47
CA PHE A 20 7.21 0.38 2.71
C PHE A 20 8.10 0.77 1.52
N ALA A 21 8.54 -0.21 0.71
CA ALA A 21 9.26 0.06 -0.52
C ALA A 21 8.38 0.82 -1.53
N ASP A 22 7.15 0.35 -1.75
CA ASP A 22 6.18 1.02 -2.64
C ASP A 22 5.89 2.46 -2.21
N GLN A 23 5.63 2.70 -0.92
CA GLN A 23 5.38 4.05 -0.40
C GLN A 23 6.58 5.01 -0.63
N ARG A 24 7.81 4.50 -0.53
CA ARG A 24 9.02 5.31 -0.73
C ARG A 24 9.30 5.59 -2.21
N ILE A 25 9.07 4.62 -3.08
CA ILE A 25 9.26 4.77 -4.53
C ILE A 25 8.30 5.83 -5.08
N MET A 26 7.04 5.80 -4.66
CA MET A 26 6.05 6.80 -5.04
C MET A 26 6.51 8.23 -4.70
N LEU A 27 6.97 8.46 -3.46
CA LEU A 27 7.47 9.77 -3.02
C LEU A 27 8.73 10.22 -3.78
N ALA A 28 9.59 9.28 -4.18
CA ALA A 28 10.82 9.57 -4.91
C ALA A 28 10.58 9.97 -6.38
N ILE A 29 9.51 9.46 -7.01
CA ILE A 29 9.17 9.75 -8.42
C ILE A 29 8.34 11.03 -8.58
N LEU A 30 7.58 11.45 -7.56
CA LEU A 30 6.83 12.72 -7.55
C LEU A 30 7.63 13.96 -8.02
N PRO A 31 8.87 14.22 -7.55
CA PRO A 31 9.67 15.36 -8.04
C PRO A 31 10.11 15.21 -9.50
N GLY A 32 10.27 13.98 -10.01
CA GLY A 32 10.56 13.72 -11.42
C GLY A 32 9.39 14.10 -12.32
N ILE A 33 8.17 13.72 -11.93
CA ILE A 33 6.94 14.12 -12.63
C ILE A 33 6.72 15.63 -12.56
N SER A 34 7.03 16.29 -11.44
CA SER A 34 6.94 17.77 -11.35
C SER A 34 7.85 18.48 -12.35
N LYS A 35 9.05 17.94 -12.58
CA LYS A 35 10.02 18.51 -13.51
C LYS A 35 9.60 18.32 -14.97
N GLU A 36 8.99 17.17 -15.30
CA GLU A 36 8.52 16.83 -16.65
C GLU A 36 7.21 17.57 -17.00
N TYR A 37 6.31 17.73 -16.03
CA TYR A 37 4.97 18.29 -16.26
C TYR A 37 4.86 19.80 -15.94
N ASN A 38 5.94 20.44 -15.46
CA ASN A 38 6.00 21.84 -15.03
C ASN A 38 4.92 22.19 -13.98
N ILE A 39 4.56 21.23 -13.14
CA ILE A 39 3.48 21.38 -12.14
C ILE A 39 4.06 21.92 -10.83
N ASP A 40 3.39 22.96 -10.30
CA ASP A 40 3.70 23.66 -9.06
C ASP A 40 3.79 22.71 -7.84
N ALA A 41 4.73 22.98 -6.93
CA ALA A 41 5.00 22.18 -5.73
C ALA A 41 3.76 21.97 -4.84
N LYS A 42 2.76 22.85 -4.94
CA LYS A 42 1.49 22.77 -4.21
C LYS A 42 0.61 21.60 -4.68
N MET A 43 0.63 21.26 -5.96
CA MET A 43 -0.09 20.10 -6.51
C MET A 43 0.57 18.78 -6.11
N LEU A 44 1.89 18.73 -5.99
CA LEU A 44 2.61 17.55 -5.48
C LEU A 44 2.22 17.23 -4.03
N GLY A 45 2.16 18.25 -3.19
CA GLY A 45 1.68 18.11 -1.82
C GLY A 45 0.24 17.62 -1.76
N PHE A 46 -0.61 18.09 -2.69
CA PHE A 46 -2.01 17.68 -2.79
C PHE A 46 -2.18 16.22 -3.21
N ILE A 47 -1.36 15.72 -4.13
CA ILE A 47 -1.38 14.32 -4.58
C ILE A 47 -0.90 13.39 -3.47
N GLY A 48 0.17 13.74 -2.76
CA GLY A 48 0.68 12.96 -1.63
C GLY A 48 -0.32 12.89 -0.47
N SER A 49 -0.99 14.00 -0.16
CA SER A 49 -2.02 14.05 0.88
C SER A 49 -3.29 13.29 0.46
N ALA A 50 -3.73 13.42 -0.79
CA ALA A 50 -4.86 12.65 -1.32
C ALA A 50 -4.60 11.14 -1.28
N PHE A 51 -3.40 10.69 -1.63
CA PHE A 51 -3.03 9.27 -1.56
C PHE A 51 -3.03 8.75 -0.12
N THR A 52 -2.47 9.52 0.81
CA THR A 52 -2.46 9.17 2.24
C THR A 52 -3.89 9.11 2.80
N LEU A 53 -4.75 10.06 2.43
CA LEU A 53 -6.14 10.12 2.87
C LEU A 53 -6.96 8.95 2.30
N ALA A 54 -6.79 8.64 1.01
CA ALA A 54 -7.42 7.49 0.38
C ALA A 54 -6.96 6.18 1.02
N GLY A 55 -5.66 6.04 1.29
CA GLY A 55 -5.11 4.88 2.01
C GLY A 55 -5.70 4.74 3.42
N ALA A 56 -5.86 5.83 4.16
CA ALA A 56 -6.48 5.81 5.49
C ALA A 56 -7.96 5.40 5.44
N LEU A 57 -8.73 5.94 4.50
CA LEU A 57 -10.14 5.55 4.28
C LEU A 57 -10.26 4.07 3.91
N MET A 58 -9.38 3.59 3.02
CA MET A 58 -9.38 2.20 2.57
C MET A 58 -8.95 1.24 3.68
N SER A 59 -7.92 1.59 4.48
CA SER A 59 -7.53 0.86 5.68
C SER A 59 -8.65 0.80 6.70
N MET A 60 -9.39 1.90 6.92
CA MET A 60 -10.52 1.91 7.86
C MET A 60 -11.64 0.97 7.41
N GLY A 61 -11.99 0.98 6.11
CA GLY A 61 -12.99 0.07 5.54
C GLY A 61 -12.57 -1.40 5.62
N LEU A 62 -11.31 -1.70 5.28
CA LEU A 62 -10.75 -3.05 5.36
C LEU A 62 -10.58 -3.54 6.80
N SER A 63 -10.27 -2.64 7.74
CA SER A 63 -10.21 -2.95 9.18
C SER A 63 -11.57 -3.38 9.72
N TRP A 64 -12.66 -2.73 9.29
CA TRP A 64 -14.02 -3.16 9.66
C TRP A 64 -14.37 -4.53 9.06
N PHE A 65 -13.95 -4.78 7.81
CA PHE A 65 -14.17 -6.06 7.14
C PHE A 65 -13.35 -7.22 7.73
N THR A 66 -12.22 -6.92 8.37
CA THR A 66 -11.36 -7.88 9.07
C THR A 66 -12.05 -8.55 10.25
N ASP A 67 -13.00 -7.87 10.89
CA ASP A 67 -13.71 -8.39 12.07
C ASP A 67 -14.77 -9.45 11.70
N ARG A 68 -15.32 -9.36 10.48
CA ARG A 68 -16.38 -10.25 9.98
C ARG A 68 -15.87 -11.46 9.18
N ILE A 69 -14.64 -11.43 8.67
CA ILE A 69 -14.11 -12.44 7.72
C ILE A 69 -12.80 -13.08 8.20
N SER A 70 -12.61 -14.35 7.82
CA SER A 70 -11.39 -15.12 8.11
C SER A 70 -10.13 -14.41 7.61
N ARG A 71 -9.17 -14.12 8.53
CA ARG A 71 -7.91 -13.37 8.29
C ARG A 71 -7.12 -13.80 7.04
N LYS A 72 -7.16 -15.10 6.68
CA LYS A 72 -6.48 -15.63 5.49
C LYS A 72 -7.11 -15.16 4.18
N MET A 73 -8.44 -15.13 4.10
CA MET A 73 -9.16 -14.65 2.90
C MET A 73 -8.98 -13.15 2.72
N LEU A 74 -8.97 -12.40 3.83
CA LEU A 74 -8.76 -10.96 3.78
C LEU A 74 -7.38 -10.58 3.23
N LEU A 75 -6.32 -11.29 3.64
CA LEU A 75 -4.97 -11.10 3.11
C LEU A 75 -4.93 -11.35 1.59
N ILE A 76 -5.57 -12.41 1.11
CA ILE A 76 -5.59 -12.73 -0.33
C ILE A 76 -6.31 -11.62 -1.12
N ILE A 77 -7.45 -11.13 -0.62
CA ILE A 77 -8.22 -10.07 -1.29
C ILE A 77 -7.42 -8.76 -1.34
N VAL A 78 -6.79 -8.36 -0.23
CA VAL A 78 -5.97 -7.13 -0.18
C VAL A 78 -4.78 -7.21 -1.13
N VAL A 79 -4.08 -8.35 -1.15
CA VAL A 79 -2.95 -8.56 -2.06
C VAL A 79 -3.40 -8.59 -3.52
N ALA A 80 -4.55 -9.22 -3.81
CA ALA A 80 -5.12 -9.23 -5.15
C ALA A 80 -5.48 -7.81 -5.61
N VAL A 81 -6.19 -7.04 -4.78
CA VAL A 81 -6.55 -5.64 -5.07
C VAL A 81 -5.30 -4.77 -5.27
N GLY A 82 -4.25 -4.98 -4.46
CA GLY A 82 -2.98 -4.26 -4.61
C GLY A 82 -2.22 -4.61 -5.91
N LYS A 83 -2.36 -5.83 -6.43
CA LYS A 83 -1.73 -6.21 -7.72
C LYS A 83 -2.47 -5.67 -8.95
N ILE A 84 -3.75 -5.33 -8.85
CA ILE A 84 -4.53 -4.76 -9.97
C ILE A 84 -3.89 -3.48 -10.54
N PRO A 85 -3.60 -2.44 -9.74
CA PRO A 85 -2.96 -1.23 -10.26
C PRO A 85 -1.55 -1.47 -10.79
N CYS A 86 -0.76 -2.38 -10.19
CA CYS A 86 0.54 -2.80 -10.73
C CYS A 86 0.44 -3.57 -12.05
N PHE A 87 -0.70 -4.19 -12.36
CA PHE A 87 -0.90 -4.89 -13.63
C PHE A 87 -1.45 -3.96 -14.73
N LEU A 88 -2.11 -2.87 -14.33
CA LEU A 88 -2.65 -1.85 -15.24
C LEU A 88 -1.66 -0.72 -15.60
N THR A 89 -0.51 -0.65 -14.92
CA THR A 89 0.61 0.24 -15.27
C THR A 89 1.64 -0.54 -16.08
#